data_AF-A0A914DK09-F1
#
_entry.id   AF-A0A914DK09-F1
#
_cell.length_a   1.000
_cell.length_b   1.000
_cell.length_c   1.000
_cell.angle_alpha   90.00
_cell.angle_beta   90.00
_cell.angle_gamma   90.00
#
_symmetry.space_group_name_H-M   'P 1'
#
loop_
_entity.id
_entity.type
_entity.pdbx_description
1 polymer ?
#
loop_
_entity_poly.entity_id
_entity_poly.type
_entity_poly.pdbx_seq_one_letter_code
_entity_poly.pdbx_strand_id
1 'polypeptide(L)'
;MVVHLDGSQEVLVRVPVGSESFYPISYSLYFYVLGVVQNALNALGSTKVNVLWLDIENSQYQQWSTDTSTNQQFFVNLWNAAVPYAGKSFDYLGVYSFKTQWDPVMGDTFNAGLPATTPIWWARYNSNTV
;
A
#
# COMPACT_ATOMS: atom_id res chain seq x y z
N MET A 1 0.51 -10.02 -6.10
CA MET A 1 -0.20 -9.54 -4.89
C MET A 1 -0.31 -10.71 -3.94
N VAL A 2 0.23 -10.57 -2.73
CA VAL A 2 0.10 -11.58 -1.67
C VAL A 2 -0.83 -10.99 -0.61
N VAL A 3 -1.88 -11.72 -0.26
CA VAL A 3 -2.82 -11.37 0.81
C VAL A 3 -2.50 -12.27 1.99
N HIS A 4 -1.97 -11.71 3.07
CA HIS A 4 -1.80 -12.43 4.32
C HIS A 4 -3.03 -12.17 5.20
N LEU A 5 -3.72 -13.24 5.58
CA LEU A 5 -4.78 -13.23 6.59
C LEU A 5 -4.15 -13.82 7.86
N ASP A 6 -3.76 -12.99 8.82
CA ASP A 6 -3.06 -13.44 10.04
C ASP A 6 -4.02 -13.82 11.19
N GLY A 7 -5.27 -14.17 10.87
CA GLY A 7 -6.29 -14.47 11.88
C GLY A 7 -6.76 -13.26 12.71
N SER A 8 -6.22 -12.05 12.49
CA SER A 8 -6.58 -10.83 13.24
C SER A 8 -7.61 -9.92 12.54
N GLN A 9 -8.19 -10.37 11.41
CA GLN A 9 -9.04 -9.55 10.52
C GLN A 9 -8.30 -8.34 9.91
N GLU A 10 -6.99 -8.46 9.70
CA GLU A 10 -6.19 -7.47 8.99
C GLU A 10 -5.68 -8.06 7.67
N VAL A 11 -5.65 -7.24 6.61
CA VAL A 11 -5.10 -7.64 5.31
C VAL A 11 -4.05 -6.67 4.85
N LEU A 12 -2.89 -7.22 4.53
CA LEU A 12 -1.76 -6.50 4.00
C LEU A 12 -1.70 -6.69 2.48
N VAL A 13 -1.86 -5.59 1.74
CA VAL A 13 -1.80 -5.58 0.28
C VAL A 13 -0.44 -5.07 -0.14
N ARG A 14 0.39 -5.98 -0.66
CA ARG A 14 1.65 -5.60 -1.29
C ARG A 14 1.41 -4.97 -2.64
N VAL A 15 1.92 -3.75 -2.79
CA VAL A 15 1.74 -2.96 -3.99
C VAL A 15 3.08 -2.67 -4.65
N PRO A 16 3.50 -3.46 -5.65
CA PRO A 16 4.67 -3.10 -6.44
C PRO A 16 4.34 -1.96 -7.40
N VAL A 17 5.23 -0.98 -7.51
CA VAL A 17 5.35 -0.19 -8.74
C VAL A 17 6.06 -1.12 -9.73
N GLY A 18 5.33 -1.65 -10.71
CA GLY A 18 5.88 -2.65 -11.64
C GLY A 18 7.22 -2.20 -12.23
N SER A 19 8.21 -3.10 -12.22
CA SER A 19 9.56 -2.90 -12.77
C SER A 19 9.59 -2.93 -14.31
N GLU A 20 8.49 -2.59 -14.97
CA GLU A 20 8.40 -2.54 -16.43
C GLU A 20 8.08 -1.12 -16.86
N SER A 21 9.06 -0.50 -17.53
CA SER A 21 9.00 0.71 -18.35
C SER A 21 7.59 1.23 -18.60
N PHE A 22 7.10 2.14 -17.74
CA PHE A 22 5.78 2.74 -17.89
C PHE A 22 5.78 3.73 -19.07
N TYR A 23 5.00 3.40 -20.10
CA TYR A 23 4.70 4.25 -21.26
C TYR A 23 4.04 5.58 -20.83
N PRO A 24 4.21 6.68 -21.60
CA PRO A 24 3.78 8.02 -21.22
C PRO A 24 2.28 8.22 -21.49
N ILE A 25 1.39 7.72 -20.62
CA ILE A 25 -0.02 8.13 -20.65
C ILE A 25 -0.70 7.92 -19.29
N SER A 26 -1.26 9.00 -18.76
CA SER A 26 -2.00 9.11 -17.49
C SER A 26 -3.16 8.11 -17.31
N TYR A 27 -3.66 7.49 -18.39
CA TYR A 27 -4.71 6.47 -18.33
C TYR A 27 -4.21 5.09 -17.86
N SER A 28 -2.96 4.71 -18.19
CA SER A 28 -2.39 3.39 -17.86
C SER A 28 -2.21 3.19 -16.34
N LEU A 29 -1.68 4.22 -15.68
CA LEU A 29 -1.42 4.19 -14.24
C LEU A 29 -2.71 4.09 -13.42
N TYR A 30 -3.75 4.82 -13.83
CA TYR A 30 -5.05 4.82 -13.16
C TYR A 30 -5.72 3.43 -13.20
N PHE A 31 -5.77 2.79 -14.37
CA PHE A 31 -6.34 1.43 -14.48
C PHE A 31 -5.53 0.38 -13.74
N TYR A 32 -4.20 0.52 -13.72
CA TYR A 32 -3.34 -0.37 -12.93
C TYR A 32 -3.64 -0.24 -11.44
N VAL A 33 -3.71 0.99 -10.93
CA VAL A 33 -4.07 1.27 -9.53
C VAL A 33 -5.44 0.70 -9.16
N LEU A 34 -6.46 0.92 -10.01
CA LEU A 34 -7.78 0.33 -9.81
C LEU A 34 -7.72 -1.20 -9.81
N GLY A 35 -6.91 -1.80 -10.69
CA GLY A 35 -6.69 -3.24 -10.74
C GLY A 35 -6.09 -3.80 -9.45
N VAL A 36 -5.12 -3.09 -8.83
CA VAL A 36 -4.56 -3.48 -7.52
C VAL A 36 -5.64 -3.49 -6.45
N VAL A 37 -6.42 -2.41 -6.33
CA VAL A 37 -7.49 -2.32 -5.32
C VAL A 37 -8.54 -3.39 -5.56
N GLN A 38 -9.00 -3.58 -6.79
CA GLN A 38 -10.02 -4.58 -7.11
C GLN A 38 -9.52 -6.01 -6.85
N ASN A 39 -8.25 -6.31 -7.12
CA ASN A 39 -7.68 -7.61 -6.80
C ASN A 39 -7.67 -7.85 -5.29
N ALA A 40 -7.29 -6.85 -4.49
CA ALA A 40 -7.34 -6.95 -3.04
C ALA A 40 -8.77 -7.19 -2.55
N LEU A 41 -9.75 -6.45 -3.06
CA LEU A 41 -11.16 -6.63 -2.73
C LEU A 41 -11.69 -8.02 -3.15
N ASN A 42 -11.30 -8.51 -4.32
CA ASN A 42 -11.68 -9.84 -4.80
C ASN A 42 -11.10 -10.94 -3.91
N ALA A 43 -9.88 -10.76 -3.40
CA ALA A 43 -9.25 -11.69 -2.48
C ALA A 43 -9.93 -11.69 -1.09
N LEU A 44 -10.48 -10.55 -0.66
CA LEU A 44 -11.33 -10.48 0.54
C LEU A 44 -12.69 -11.20 0.33
N GLY A 45 -13.21 -11.17 -0.89
CA GLY A 45 -14.52 -11.71 -1.21
C GLY A 45 -15.63 -11.00 -0.43
N SER A 46 -16.45 -11.76 0.31
CA SER A 46 -17.47 -11.21 1.21
C SER A 46 -16.94 -10.93 2.63
N THR A 47 -15.66 -11.19 2.88
CA THR A 47 -15.06 -10.95 4.20
C THR A 47 -14.83 -9.47 4.40
N LYS A 48 -15.39 -8.92 5.47
CA LYS A 48 -15.05 -7.57 5.94
C LYS A 48 -13.87 -7.68 6.89
N VAL A 49 -12.86 -6.83 6.68
CA VAL A 49 -11.67 -6.73 7.54
C VAL A 49 -11.70 -5.44 8.35
N ASN A 50 -10.97 -5.37 9.45
CA ASN A 50 -10.91 -4.15 10.24
C ASN A 50 -10.05 -3.10 9.51
N VAL A 51 -8.83 -3.48 9.12
CA VAL A 51 -7.90 -2.59 8.42
C VAL A 51 -7.42 -3.23 7.11
N LEU A 52 -7.46 -2.45 6.04
CA LEU A 52 -6.70 -2.71 4.82
C LEU A 52 -5.37 -1.94 4.90
N TRP A 53 -4.26 -2.66 4.99
CA TRP A 53 -2.92 -2.08 5.07
C TRP A 53 -2.28 -2.00 3.68
N LEU A 54 -1.85 -0.80 3.30
CA LEU A 54 -0.96 -0.59 2.16
C LEU A 54 0.47 -0.89 2.60
N ASP A 55 1.05 -1.97 2.06
CA ASP A 55 2.41 -2.41 2.37
C ASP A 55 3.45 -1.67 1.52
N ILE A 56 4.08 -0.67 2.14
CA ILE A 56 5.05 0.23 1.52
C ILE A 56 6.46 -0.17 1.96
N GLU A 57 7.00 -1.20 1.30
CA GLU A 57 8.34 -1.72 1.58
C GLU A 57 9.08 -2.11 0.30
N ASN A 58 10.41 -1.98 0.31
CA ASN A 58 11.26 -2.63 -0.68
C ASN A 58 11.44 -4.10 -0.28
N SER A 59 10.98 -5.02 -1.13
CA SER A 59 11.18 -6.46 -0.90
C SER A 59 12.20 -7.03 -1.89
N GLN A 60 12.82 -8.16 -1.58
CA GLN A 60 13.81 -8.82 -2.45
C GLN A 60 13.27 -9.15 -3.87
N TYR A 61 11.94 -9.12 -4.07
CA TYR A 61 11.29 -9.57 -5.30
C TYR A 61 10.48 -8.48 -6.02
N GLN A 62 10.30 -7.29 -5.42
CA GLN A 62 9.48 -6.20 -5.96
C GLN A 62 10.10 -4.86 -5.58
N GLN A 63 10.53 -4.10 -6.57
CA GLN A 63 11.27 -2.86 -6.40
C GLN A 63 10.33 -1.68 -6.67
N TRP A 64 10.17 -0.80 -5.69
CA TRP A 64 9.63 0.53 -5.97
C TRP A 64 10.51 1.24 -6.99
N SER A 65 9.95 2.21 -7.72
CA SER A 65 10.77 3.03 -8.63
C SER A 65 11.89 3.71 -7.83
N THR A 66 13.02 3.98 -8.48
CA THR A 66 14.06 4.84 -7.90
C THR A 66 13.65 6.33 -7.92
N ASP A 67 12.62 6.67 -8.70
CA ASP A 67 12.01 8.00 -8.67
C ASP A 67 10.92 8.07 -7.60
N THR A 68 11.24 8.76 -6.51
CA THR A 68 10.33 8.98 -5.39
C THR A 68 9.06 9.73 -5.80
N SER A 69 9.12 10.62 -6.79
CA SER A 69 7.93 11.38 -7.25
C SER A 69 6.91 10.45 -7.89
N THR A 70 7.39 9.49 -8.68
CA THR A 70 6.55 8.43 -9.26
C THR A 70 5.90 7.57 -8.17
N ASN A 71 6.66 7.18 -7.14
CA ASN A 71 6.15 6.39 -6.03
C ASN A 71 5.08 7.13 -5.21
N GLN A 72 5.32 8.42 -4.91
CA GLN A 72 4.39 9.29 -4.21
C GLN A 72 3.07 9.42 -4.99
N GLN A 73 3.15 9.69 -6.29
CA GLN A 73 1.95 9.82 -7.13
C GLN A 73 1.18 8.49 -7.20
N PHE A 74 1.89 7.38 -7.32
CA PHE A 74 1.30 6.05 -7.28
C PHE A 74 0.59 5.78 -5.94
N PHE A 75 1.23 6.10 -4.82
CA PHE A 75 0.64 5.97 -3.48
C PHE A 75 -0.64 6.80 -3.34
N VAL A 76 -0.63 8.07 -3.77
CA VAL A 76 -1.81 8.94 -3.70
C VAL A 76 -2.96 8.37 -4.54
N ASN A 77 -2.67 7.89 -5.75
CA ASN A 77 -3.68 7.28 -6.61
C ASN A 77 -4.26 6.02 -5.96
N LEU A 78 -3.40 5.18 -5.37
CA LEU A 78 -3.80 3.95 -4.69
C LEU A 78 -4.70 4.24 -3.48
N TRP A 79 -4.30 5.21 -2.66
CA TRP A 79 -5.09 5.67 -1.54
C TRP A 79 -6.49 6.13 -1.99
N ASN A 80 -6.54 7.03 -2.97
CA ASN A 80 -7.80 7.56 -3.50
C ASN A 80 -8.69 6.50 -4.14
N ALA A 81 -8.10 5.46 -4.75
CA ALA A 81 -8.84 4.34 -5.30
C ALA A 81 -9.42 3.42 -4.20
N ALA A 82 -8.74 3.27 -3.07
CA ALA A 82 -9.16 2.42 -1.97
C ALA A 82 -10.19 3.10 -1.05
N VAL A 83 -10.06 4.40 -0.77
CA VAL A 83 -10.93 5.16 0.16
C VAL A 83 -12.43 4.91 -0.04
N PRO A 84 -13.00 4.85 -1.27
CA PRO A 84 -14.43 4.62 -1.48
C PRO A 84 -14.98 3.27 -0.97
N TYR A 85 -14.09 2.34 -0.61
CA TYR A 85 -14.41 1.02 -0.06
C TYR A 85 -14.33 0.94 1.46
N ALA A 86 -13.83 1.99 2.13
CA ALA A 86 -13.88 2.12 3.57
C ALA A 86 -15.33 2.12 4.07
N GLY A 87 -15.59 1.43 5.19
CA GLY A 87 -16.91 1.11 5.73
C GLY A 87 -17.64 -0.04 5.03
N LYS A 88 -17.23 -0.45 3.82
CA LYS A 88 -17.87 -1.52 3.03
C LYS A 88 -17.11 -2.84 3.17
N SER A 89 -15.85 -2.85 2.72
CA SER A 89 -14.98 -4.04 2.70
C SER A 89 -13.95 -4.02 3.83
N PHE A 90 -13.64 -2.83 4.34
CA PHE A 90 -12.78 -2.65 5.50
C PHE A 90 -13.23 -1.45 6.33
N ASP A 91 -13.00 -1.43 7.63
CA ASP A 91 -13.36 -0.27 8.48
C ASP A 91 -12.38 0.89 8.33
N TYR A 92 -11.09 0.58 8.19
CA TYR A 92 -10.02 1.56 8.03
C TYR A 92 -9.07 1.22 6.88
N LEU A 93 -8.52 2.27 6.25
CA LEU A 93 -7.40 2.17 5.32
C LEU A 93 -6.15 2.68 6.04
N GLY A 94 -5.11 1.86 6.11
CA GLY A 94 -3.88 2.16 6.84
C GLY A 94 -2.62 2.04 5.98
N VAL A 95 -1.52 2.55 6.50
CA VAL A 95 -0.19 2.44 5.89
C VAL A 95 0.72 1.59 6.79
N TYR A 96 1.31 0.55 6.21
CA TYR A 96 2.34 -0.27 6.83
C TYR A 96 3.69 0.02 6.14
N SER A 97 4.73 0.27 6.94
CA SER A 97 6.09 0.45 6.42
C SER A 97 7.15 0.30 7.53
N PHE A 98 8.42 0.18 7.13
CA PHE A 98 9.57 0.38 8.01
C PHE A 98 10.11 1.79 7.84
N LYS A 99 10.55 2.43 8.94
CA LYS A 99 11.19 3.76 8.85
C LYS A 99 12.36 3.77 7.86
N THR A 100 13.17 2.72 7.87
CA THR A 100 14.33 2.58 6.99
C THR A 100 13.96 2.32 5.52
N GLN A 101 12.68 2.16 5.20
CA GLN A 101 12.19 1.92 3.84
C GLN A 101 11.25 3.02 3.34
N TRP A 102 10.52 3.70 4.23
CA TRP A 102 9.70 4.84 3.85
C TRP A 102 10.53 5.92 3.14
N ASP A 103 11.59 6.44 3.78
CA ASP A 103 12.35 7.57 3.20
C ASP A 103 13.01 7.19 1.86
N PRO A 104 13.64 6.00 1.69
CA PRO A 104 14.16 5.60 0.39
C PRO A 104 13.11 5.39 -0.71
N VAL A 105 11.87 5.03 -0.36
CA VAL A 105 10.80 4.78 -1.33
C VAL A 105 10.03 6.05 -1.66
N MET A 106 9.65 6.81 -0.64
CA MET A 106 8.74 7.95 -0.74
C MET A 106 9.46 9.30 -0.72
N GLY A 107 10.73 9.36 -0.37
CA GLY A 107 11.44 10.60 -0.08
C GLY A 107 11.21 11.07 1.36
N ASP A 108 12.23 11.70 1.93
CA ASP A 108 12.29 12.15 3.33
C ASP A 108 11.33 13.31 3.67
N THR A 109 10.82 14.01 2.66
CA THR A 109 9.92 15.15 2.81
C THR A 109 8.45 14.81 2.53
N PHE A 110 8.15 13.59 2.08
CA PHE A 110 6.79 13.21 1.74
C PHE A 110 5.98 12.83 2.98
N ASN A 111 4.90 13.58 3.23
CA ASN A 111 3.99 13.36 4.36
C ASN A 111 2.63 12.76 3.95
N ALA A 112 2.47 12.41 2.67
CA ALA A 112 1.28 11.80 2.08
C ALA A 112 -0.07 12.54 2.24
N GLY A 113 -0.14 13.62 3.02
CA GLY A 113 -1.36 14.41 3.24
C GLY A 113 -2.53 13.61 3.85
N LEU A 114 -2.25 12.49 4.52
CA LEU A 114 -3.27 11.57 5.02
C LEU A 114 -4.06 12.19 6.19
N PRO A 115 -5.34 11.82 6.39
CA PRO A 115 -6.10 12.22 7.56
C PRO A 115 -5.36 11.85 8.86
N ALA A 116 -5.43 12.70 9.88
CA ALA A 116 -4.77 12.44 11.17
C ALA A 116 -5.26 11.17 11.88
N THR A 117 -6.43 10.65 11.49
CA THR A 117 -7.03 9.41 11.99
C THR A 117 -6.56 8.17 11.22
N THR A 118 -5.68 8.32 10.23
CA THR A 118 -5.17 7.21 9.44
C THR A 118 -4.36 6.26 10.33
N PRO A 119 -4.71 4.96 10.39
CA PRO A 119 -3.88 3.97 11.05
C PRO A 119 -2.50 3.90 10.39
N ILE A 120 -1.47 3.95 11.23
CA ILE A 120 -0.09 3.86 10.83
C ILE A 120 0.55 2.70 11.59
N TRP A 121 1.08 1.72 10.85
CA TRP A 121 1.86 0.62 11.42
C TRP A 121 3.32 0.75 10.98
N TRP A 122 4.14 1.30 11.89
CA TRP A 122 5.59 1.37 11.72
C TRP A 122 6.25 0.15 12.36
N ALA A 123 6.66 -0.81 11.54
CA ALA A 123 7.30 -2.02 12.04
C ALA A 123 8.70 -1.68 12.62
N ARG A 124 8.91 -2.08 13.87
CA ARG A 124 10.20 -1.97 14.57
C ARG A 124 10.47 -3.27 15.31
N TYR A 125 11.18 -4.19 14.66
CA TYR A 125 11.65 -5.39 15.33
C TYR A 125 12.84 -5.05 16.22
N ASN A 126 12.68 -5.25 17.53
CA ASN A 126 13.83 -5.35 18.41
C ASN A 126 14.49 -6.71 18.14
N SER A 127 15.82 -6.74 18.12
CA SER A 127 16.59 -7.97 17.98
C SER A 127 16.50 -8.80 19.26
N ASN A 128 15.31 -9.30 19.58
CA ASN A 128 15.17 -10.41 20.51
C ASN A 128 15.05 -11.66 19.65
N THR A 129 16.20 -12.25 19.34
CA THR A 129 16.28 -13.65 18.89
C THR A 129 15.50 -14.50 19.87
N VAL A 130 14.37 -15.07 19.41
CA VAL A 130 13.73 -16.23 20.01
C VAL A 130 14.55 -17.47 19.69
#